data_AF-A0A094DU79-F1
#
_entry.id   AF-A0A094DU79-F1
#
_cell.length_a   1.000
_cell.length_b   1.000
_cell.length_c   1.000
_cell.angle_alpha   90.00
_cell.angle_beta   90.00
_cell.angle_gamma   90.00
#
_symmetry.space_group_name_H-M   'P 1'
#
loop_
_entity.id
_entity.type
_entity.pdbx_description
1 polymer ?
#
loop_
_entity_poly.entity_id
_entity_poly.type
_entity_poly.pdbx_seq_one_letter_code
_entity_poly.pdbx_strand_id
1 'polypeptide(L)'
;MLRPMAIRTKTTSHCIPEEPPVDNISPRSAVPSLTSNSSADEEEIPKEPRRRRASTVLISQNADDARRIIGESGTRLIETCCGGGCCMLAPKADSQSFEYVPLPDNDAFRGLGLNLGQLPKKLTAIHELPPKTVSLSPVRDTKAPAIVGADPDERPFNPAVDQSIDFTPHTAEIDEKLQHARTPTSSEHPPKFVKPHPPYEVFSAKIFNTRELTRAGAQKRTFHFDLDVSDYPAETGVDFKVGGAIGVQAPNEEEMVEEIMDLLSIPRVARDRKVLVTTTSGRWPTIWGEDKPRSLVSTRRDLLTWCADIQSYPPTKALLRVLAEHTTDPNERKILTYLCSAEGQGKFCDLRTGPHLTLAQLLHAFPSAKPPLDHLLAVLKQLMPRFYSLSNDPHENCVPVKGCSRLIEIAVTVHETESWRGDRTGLSSGFFERQARKFIAAEKRGEKPDLRIPMFKGLMSNPLAREFISDGPMLLIGAGVGVAPFRGFVQRRLKSANCANKVWVLQGVRDSLLDELYSGEWGVHEDEVKKVVQSRTGVGRYVQEEVVAQKDLCWFVINALDGRIFVCGSSKGMGEGVESSLVQVGMEMGNMSRAESEEFWRLKKEAGQYIAETW
;
A
#
# COMPACT_ATOMS: atom_id res chain seq x y z
N MET A 1 -36.97 -31.85 -53.67
CA MET A 1 -35.51 -31.67 -53.79
C MET A 1 -34.88 -31.89 -52.42
N LEU A 2 -33.64 -32.38 -52.36
CA LEU A 2 -33.02 -32.90 -51.12
C LEU A 2 -32.42 -31.82 -50.21
N ARG A 3 -32.24 -32.17 -48.92
CA ARG A 3 -31.45 -31.43 -47.92
C ARG A 3 -29.95 -31.50 -48.21
N PRO A 4 -29.14 -30.51 -47.80
CA PRO A 4 -27.72 -30.71 -47.53
C PRO A 4 -27.53 -31.49 -46.22
N MET A 5 -26.58 -32.44 -46.18
CA MET A 5 -26.18 -33.15 -44.96
C MET A 5 -25.06 -32.40 -44.23
N ALA A 6 -25.11 -32.34 -42.91
CA ALA A 6 -23.96 -31.92 -42.10
C ALA A 6 -22.96 -33.09 -41.96
N ILE A 7 -21.70 -32.84 -42.29
CA ILE A 7 -20.62 -33.84 -42.18
C ILE A 7 -20.20 -33.96 -40.72
N ARG A 8 -20.15 -35.19 -40.20
CA ARG A 8 -19.76 -35.52 -38.83
C ARG A 8 -18.29 -35.98 -38.82
N THR A 9 -17.39 -35.17 -38.26
CA THR A 9 -16.00 -35.56 -37.99
C THR A 9 -15.80 -35.95 -36.51
N LYS A 10 -14.71 -36.67 -36.22
CA LYS A 10 -14.53 -37.47 -35.01
C LYS A 10 -13.94 -36.68 -33.82
N THR A 11 -14.48 -36.99 -32.64
CA THR A 11 -13.91 -36.98 -31.28
C THR A 11 -12.45 -36.50 -31.04
N THR A 12 -12.28 -35.68 -29.99
CA THR A 12 -11.04 -35.59 -29.19
C THR A 12 -11.38 -35.68 -27.70
N SER A 13 -11.39 -36.90 -27.15
CA SER A 13 -11.63 -37.18 -25.72
C SER A 13 -10.32 -37.38 -24.92
N HIS A 14 -9.23 -36.77 -25.39
CA HIS A 14 -7.86 -37.06 -24.93
C HIS A 14 -7.08 -35.78 -24.60
N CYS A 15 -7.57 -35.03 -23.62
CA CYS A 15 -6.82 -33.95 -22.94
C CYS A 15 -7.10 -34.01 -21.42
N ILE A 16 -6.78 -35.14 -20.79
CA ILE A 16 -6.62 -35.25 -19.33
C ILE A 16 -5.18 -35.71 -19.11
N PRO A 17 -4.30 -34.89 -18.49
CA PRO A 17 -2.96 -35.33 -18.13
C PRO A 17 -3.00 -36.27 -16.92
N GLU A 18 -2.52 -37.49 -17.09
CA GLU A 18 -2.19 -38.39 -15.95
C GLU A 18 -0.75 -38.14 -15.49
N GLU A 19 -0.50 -38.26 -14.19
CA GLU A 19 0.86 -38.16 -13.63
C GLU A 19 1.71 -39.39 -13.99
N PRO A 20 3.02 -39.24 -14.28
CA PRO A 20 3.87 -40.37 -14.63
C PRO A 20 4.22 -41.22 -13.40
N PRO A 21 4.24 -42.57 -13.52
CA PRO A 21 4.53 -43.46 -12.41
C PRO A 21 6.02 -43.47 -12.03
N VAL A 22 6.29 -43.72 -10.75
CA VAL A 22 7.63 -43.82 -10.17
C VAL A 22 8.06 -45.29 -10.16
N ASP A 23 9.18 -45.62 -10.81
CA ASP A 23 9.71 -46.99 -10.83
C ASP A 23 11.21 -47.09 -10.48
N ASN A 24 11.61 -48.28 -10.01
CA ASN A 24 12.78 -48.48 -9.15
C ASN A 24 14.07 -48.98 -9.86
N ILE A 25 15.20 -48.33 -9.53
CA ILE A 25 16.50 -48.89 -9.09
C ILE A 25 17.22 -50.00 -9.91
N SER A 26 18.47 -49.69 -10.33
CA SER A 26 19.67 -50.57 -10.56
C SER A 26 19.84 -51.39 -11.87
N PRO A 27 21.08 -51.83 -12.25
CA PRO A 27 22.42 -51.22 -12.02
C PRO A 27 23.46 -51.31 -13.19
N ARG A 28 24.50 -50.45 -13.14
CA ARG A 28 25.91 -50.57 -13.64
C ARG A 28 26.24 -51.15 -15.05
N SER A 29 26.85 -50.31 -15.91
CA SER A 29 27.93 -50.59 -16.91
C SER A 29 28.20 -49.30 -17.73
N ALA A 30 29.39 -48.86 -18.19
CA ALA A 30 30.82 -49.10 -17.85
C ALA A 30 31.68 -47.87 -18.36
N VAL A 31 32.99 -48.02 -18.57
CA VAL A 31 33.95 -46.97 -19.09
C VAL A 31 34.67 -47.49 -20.38
N PRO A 32 35.35 -46.69 -21.25
CA PRO A 32 36.52 -45.81 -20.97
C PRO A 32 36.39 -44.35 -21.51
N SER A 33 36.90 -43.29 -20.88
CA SER A 33 38.28 -42.92 -20.53
C SER A 33 39.17 -42.43 -21.70
N LEU A 34 39.45 -41.12 -21.74
CA LEU A 34 40.68 -40.53 -22.30
C LEU A 34 41.20 -39.42 -21.36
N THR A 35 42.53 -39.33 -21.28
CA THR A 35 43.35 -38.62 -20.26
C THR A 35 43.59 -37.15 -20.58
N SER A 36 43.82 -36.26 -19.60
CA SER A 36 45.19 -35.93 -19.14
C SER A 36 45.30 -35.36 -17.72
N ASN A 37 46.42 -35.67 -17.04
CA ASN A 37 46.88 -35.11 -15.74
C ASN A 37 46.95 -33.56 -15.77
N SER A 38 47.03 -32.79 -14.66
CA SER A 38 47.47 -33.04 -13.27
C SER A 38 46.91 -31.91 -12.34
N SER A 39 47.12 -31.79 -11.01
CA SER A 39 47.90 -32.52 -9.98
C SER A 39 47.40 -32.17 -8.56
N ALA A 40 47.89 -32.89 -7.54
CA ALA A 40 47.97 -32.57 -6.10
C ALA A 40 46.67 -32.57 -5.25
N ASP A 41 46.70 -33.42 -4.22
CA ASP A 41 45.64 -33.69 -3.24
C ASP A 41 45.63 -32.72 -2.04
N GLU A 42 44.44 -32.36 -1.54
CA GLU A 42 44.19 -32.09 -0.12
C GLU A 42 42.79 -32.67 0.26
N GLU A 43 42.65 -33.16 1.49
CA GLU A 43 41.50 -33.97 1.94
C GLU A 43 40.25 -33.12 2.24
N GLU A 44 39.08 -33.49 1.71
CA GLU A 44 37.80 -32.83 2.04
C GLU A 44 37.15 -33.39 3.32
N ILE A 45 37.03 -32.54 4.35
CA ILE A 45 36.17 -32.76 5.52
C ILE A 45 34.71 -32.41 5.16
N PRO A 46 33.70 -33.23 5.50
CA PRO A 46 32.30 -32.94 5.17
C PRO A 46 31.80 -31.66 5.86
N LYS A 47 31.29 -30.69 5.08
CA LYS A 47 30.64 -29.47 5.61
C LYS A 47 29.13 -29.57 5.55
N GLU A 48 28.48 -29.26 6.66
CA GLU A 48 27.02 -29.14 6.77
C GLU A 48 26.42 -28.09 5.79
N PRO A 49 25.14 -28.26 5.37
CA PRO A 49 24.52 -27.40 4.38
C PRO A 49 24.30 -25.96 4.87
N ARG A 50 25.08 -25.02 4.32
CA ARG A 50 24.90 -23.57 4.55
C ARG A 50 23.55 -23.06 4.01
N ARG A 51 22.78 -22.38 4.85
CA ARG A 51 21.68 -21.49 4.42
C ARG A 51 22.21 -20.47 3.40
N ARG A 52 21.63 -20.43 2.20
CA ARG A 52 21.95 -19.43 1.16
C ARG A 52 21.48 -18.05 1.61
N ARG A 53 22.40 -17.08 1.67
CA ARG A 53 22.10 -15.65 1.84
C ARG A 53 21.80 -15.03 0.47
N ALA A 54 20.95 -14.02 0.40
CA ALA A 54 20.52 -13.40 -0.85
C ALA A 54 21.72 -12.87 -1.68
N SER A 55 21.68 -13.11 -2.99
CA SER A 55 22.66 -12.58 -3.94
C SER A 55 22.37 -11.10 -4.23
N THR A 56 23.33 -10.22 -3.96
CA THR A 56 23.36 -8.86 -4.49
C THR A 56 24.27 -8.83 -5.71
N VAL A 57 23.68 -8.76 -6.91
CA VAL A 57 24.44 -8.53 -8.14
C VAL A 57 25.07 -7.14 -8.07
N LEU A 58 26.37 -7.07 -8.33
CA LEU A 58 27.18 -5.85 -8.22
C LEU A 58 27.17 -5.14 -9.57
N ILE A 59 26.32 -4.11 -9.71
CA ILE A 59 25.93 -3.55 -11.02
C ILE A 59 26.99 -2.61 -11.65
N SER A 60 27.94 -2.08 -10.88
CA SER A 60 29.10 -1.34 -11.41
C SER A 60 30.23 -1.27 -10.37
N GLN A 61 31.48 -1.15 -10.84
CA GLN A 61 32.67 -0.89 -10.01
C GLN A 61 33.27 0.51 -10.21
N ASN A 62 32.74 1.35 -11.13
CA ASN A 62 33.27 2.70 -11.38
C ASN A 62 32.16 3.72 -11.74
N ALA A 63 32.49 5.00 -11.59
CA ALA A 63 31.52 6.09 -11.76
C ALA A 63 31.17 6.40 -13.22
N ASP A 64 32.01 6.01 -14.18
CA ASP A 64 31.84 6.37 -15.59
C ASP A 64 30.98 5.35 -16.36
N ASP A 65 31.00 4.07 -15.98
CA ASP A 65 30.05 3.07 -16.47
C ASP A 65 28.62 3.38 -15.99
N ALA A 66 28.48 3.88 -14.75
CA ALA A 66 27.17 4.31 -14.23
C ALA A 66 26.59 5.50 -15.02
N ARG A 67 27.44 6.40 -15.51
CA ARG A 67 27.06 7.55 -16.36
C ARG A 67 26.71 7.14 -17.80
N ARG A 68 27.30 6.06 -18.33
CA ARG A 68 26.93 5.50 -19.65
C ARG A 68 25.56 4.83 -19.66
N ILE A 69 25.19 4.17 -18.57
CA ILE A 69 23.92 3.41 -18.45
C ILE A 69 22.73 4.36 -18.21
N ILE A 70 22.96 5.52 -17.59
CA ILE A 70 21.91 6.48 -17.21
C ILE A 70 22.20 7.83 -17.87
N GLY A 71 21.60 8.04 -19.05
CA GLY A 71 21.76 9.29 -19.82
C GLY A 71 21.30 10.55 -19.07
N GLU A 72 21.67 11.72 -19.62
CA GLU A 72 21.68 13.03 -18.94
C GLU A 72 20.36 13.46 -18.27
N SER A 73 19.21 12.92 -18.70
CA SER A 73 17.89 13.18 -18.11
C SER A 73 17.65 12.56 -16.72
N GLY A 74 18.45 11.58 -16.29
CA GLY A 74 18.23 10.84 -15.03
C GLY A 74 18.60 11.59 -13.74
N THR A 75 19.40 12.65 -13.85
CA THR A 75 19.97 13.38 -12.69
C THR A 75 18.92 14.05 -11.81
N ARG A 76 17.81 14.54 -12.37
CA ARG A 76 16.72 15.20 -11.61
C ARG A 76 15.92 14.28 -10.69
N LEU A 77 15.99 12.95 -10.86
CA LEU A 77 15.25 12.02 -10.00
C LEU A 77 16.07 11.59 -8.75
N ILE A 78 17.39 11.75 -8.79
CA ILE A 78 18.31 11.30 -7.73
C ILE A 78 18.39 12.33 -6.59
N GLU A 79 18.19 13.62 -6.89
CA GLU A 79 18.20 14.69 -5.88
C GLU A 79 17.10 14.52 -4.82
N THR A 80 15.89 14.10 -5.23
CA THR A 80 14.69 14.10 -4.38
C THR A 80 14.64 12.97 -3.34
N CYS A 81 15.40 11.88 -3.52
CA CYS A 81 15.29 10.68 -2.67
C CYS A 81 16.32 10.62 -1.53
N CYS A 82 17.52 11.19 -1.76
CA CYS A 82 18.64 11.19 -0.81
C CYS A 82 19.30 12.57 -0.61
N GLY A 83 18.77 13.66 -1.20
CA GLY A 83 19.36 15.00 -1.09
C GLY A 83 20.67 15.16 -1.86
N GLY A 84 20.79 14.51 -3.04
CA GLY A 84 21.92 14.65 -3.97
C GLY A 84 23.28 14.06 -3.55
N GLY A 85 23.52 13.83 -2.25
CA GLY A 85 24.85 13.46 -1.73
C GLY A 85 25.24 11.97 -1.80
N CYS A 86 24.37 11.07 -2.25
CA CYS A 86 24.57 9.62 -2.03
C CYS A 86 25.75 9.01 -2.82
N CYS A 87 26.22 9.67 -3.87
CA CYS A 87 27.28 9.19 -4.76
C CYS A 87 28.62 9.91 -4.58
N MET A 88 28.70 10.89 -3.66
CA MET A 88 29.89 11.73 -3.44
C MET A 88 30.43 11.48 -2.04
N LEU A 89 31.42 10.59 -1.92
CA LEU A 89 32.26 10.53 -0.73
C LEU A 89 32.96 11.87 -0.58
N ALA A 90 32.71 12.58 0.53
CA ALA A 90 33.43 13.80 0.84
C ALA A 90 34.94 13.52 0.89
N PRO A 91 35.80 14.39 0.32
CA PRO A 91 37.24 14.21 0.42
C PRO A 91 37.64 14.22 1.90
N LYS A 92 38.45 13.23 2.31
CA LYS A 92 38.95 13.15 3.68
C LYS A 92 39.78 14.40 3.99
N ALA A 93 39.27 15.25 4.89
CA ALA A 93 40.02 16.38 5.40
C ALA A 93 40.98 15.88 6.50
N ASP A 94 42.26 15.76 6.17
CA ASP A 94 43.29 15.57 7.20
C ASP A 94 43.23 16.71 8.22
N SER A 95 43.38 16.38 9.51
CA SER A 95 43.19 17.23 10.71
C SER A 95 41.77 17.34 11.32
N GLN A 96 40.81 16.48 10.98
CA GLN A 96 39.55 16.43 11.72
C GLN A 96 39.75 15.89 13.15
N SER A 97 39.43 16.70 14.16
CA SER A 97 39.49 16.30 15.57
C SER A 97 38.17 15.67 16.02
N PHE A 98 38.25 14.66 16.90
CA PHE A 98 37.12 13.88 17.37
C PHE A 98 36.84 14.12 18.86
N GLU A 99 35.60 13.84 19.28
CA GLU A 99 35.17 13.87 20.67
C GLU A 99 34.24 12.70 20.98
N TYR A 100 34.24 12.27 22.24
CA TYR A 100 33.23 11.33 22.73
C TYR A 100 31.99 12.11 23.12
N VAL A 101 30.84 11.70 22.58
CA VAL A 101 29.53 12.28 22.90
C VAL A 101 28.73 11.20 23.62
N PRO A 102 28.36 11.39 24.91
CA PRO A 102 27.48 10.48 25.62
C PRO A 102 26.19 10.24 24.85
N LEU A 103 25.80 8.97 24.70
CA LEU A 103 24.61 8.58 23.97
C LEU A 103 23.40 8.55 24.93
N PRO A 104 22.18 8.90 24.47
CA PRO A 104 20.97 8.78 25.28
C PRO A 104 20.73 7.35 25.77
N ASP A 105 20.63 7.18 27.09
CA ASP A 105 20.39 5.88 27.73
C ASP A 105 18.88 5.58 27.78
N ASN A 106 18.30 5.24 26.64
CA ASN A 106 16.91 4.83 26.52
C ASN A 106 16.70 3.78 25.40
N ASP A 107 15.62 3.01 25.51
CA ASP A 107 15.34 1.90 24.59
C ASP A 107 14.99 2.37 23.17
N ALA A 108 14.40 3.56 23.02
CA ALA A 108 14.10 4.12 21.70
C ALA A 108 15.37 4.45 20.92
N PHE A 109 16.38 5.02 21.59
CA PHE A 109 17.69 5.31 21.03
C PHE A 109 18.49 4.03 20.73
N ARG A 110 18.50 3.06 21.66
CA ARG A 110 19.04 1.70 21.38
C ARG A 110 18.39 1.08 20.14
N GLY A 111 17.06 1.19 20.03
CA GLY A 111 16.27 0.74 18.89
C GLY A 111 16.51 1.47 17.57
N LEU A 112 17.32 2.54 17.54
CA LEU A 112 17.78 3.14 16.28
C LEU A 112 18.94 2.35 15.64
N GLY A 113 19.59 1.44 16.39
CA GLY A 113 20.75 0.67 15.89
C GLY A 113 21.98 1.52 15.56
N LEU A 114 22.02 2.78 15.99
CA LEU A 114 23.08 3.75 15.67
C LEU A 114 24.38 3.42 16.42
N ASN A 115 25.25 2.62 15.80
CA ASN A 115 26.63 2.46 16.24
C ASN A 115 27.42 3.75 15.96
N LEU A 116 27.43 4.66 16.95
CA LEU A 116 28.19 5.91 16.97
C LEU A 116 29.45 5.73 17.82
N GLY A 117 30.60 5.89 17.19
CA GLY A 117 31.90 6.01 17.88
C GLY A 117 32.15 7.44 18.35
N GLN A 118 33.41 7.87 18.28
CA GLN A 118 33.73 9.29 18.45
C GLN A 118 33.17 10.11 17.28
N LEU A 119 32.60 11.28 17.57
CA LEU A 119 32.04 12.18 16.56
C LEU A 119 33.03 13.31 16.21
N PRO A 120 33.06 13.80 14.96
CA PRO A 120 33.87 14.96 14.61
C PRO A 120 33.46 16.21 15.39
N LYS A 121 34.44 16.96 15.92
CA LYS A 121 34.19 18.24 16.63
C LYS A 121 33.56 19.27 15.72
N LYS A 122 34.12 19.44 14.51
CA LYS A 122 33.57 20.27 13.44
C LYS A 122 32.77 19.40 12.46
N LEU A 123 31.53 19.80 12.20
CA LEU A 123 30.63 19.21 11.22
C LEU A 123 30.48 20.18 10.04
N THR A 124 30.40 19.66 8.82
CA THR A 124 30.33 20.43 7.59
C THR A 124 29.11 20.06 6.75
N ALA A 125 28.68 20.99 5.88
CA ALA A 125 27.46 20.85 5.06
C ALA A 125 26.25 20.30 5.85
N ILE A 126 26.04 20.83 7.06
CA ILE A 126 24.85 20.57 7.86
C ILE A 126 23.64 21.03 7.05
N HIS A 127 22.67 20.15 6.87
CA HIS A 127 21.43 20.47 6.17
C HIS A 127 20.78 21.74 6.75
N GLU A 128 20.37 22.66 5.86
CA GLU A 128 19.76 23.93 6.26
C GLU A 128 18.45 23.71 7.03
N LEU A 129 18.12 24.64 7.93
CA LEU A 129 16.86 24.59 8.66
C LEU A 129 15.71 24.81 7.66
N PRO A 130 14.77 23.86 7.50
CA PRO A 130 13.70 23.99 6.52
C PRO A 130 12.83 25.24 6.78
N PRO A 131 12.35 25.91 5.72
CA PRO A 131 11.50 27.08 5.87
C PRO A 131 10.18 26.72 6.55
N LYS A 132 9.69 27.59 7.43
CA LYS A 132 8.44 27.39 8.16
C LYS A 132 7.22 27.64 7.26
N THR A 133 6.83 26.62 6.50
CA THR A 133 5.71 26.70 5.54
C THR A 133 4.32 26.59 6.18
N VAL A 134 4.23 26.04 7.38
CA VAL A 134 2.98 25.87 8.15
C VAL A 134 3.05 26.72 9.43
N SER A 135 1.95 27.38 9.78
CA SER A 135 1.82 28.10 11.06
C SER A 135 0.46 27.85 11.70
N LEU A 136 0.47 27.74 13.03
CA LEU A 136 -0.73 27.54 13.85
C LEU A 136 -0.96 28.77 14.73
N SER A 137 -2.09 29.45 14.55
CA SER A 137 -2.48 30.61 15.34
C SER A 137 -3.83 30.40 16.04
N PRO A 138 -4.12 31.09 17.16
CA PRO A 138 -5.46 31.06 17.75
C PRO A 138 -6.49 31.60 16.75
N VAL A 139 -7.64 30.94 16.63
CA VAL A 139 -8.79 31.55 15.95
C VAL A 139 -9.16 32.81 16.73
N ARG A 140 -9.18 33.97 16.06
CA ARG A 140 -9.70 35.20 16.66
C ARG A 140 -11.21 35.03 16.80
N ASP A 141 -11.71 34.98 18.02
CA ASP A 141 -13.15 35.11 18.27
C ASP A 141 -13.58 36.50 17.80
N THR A 142 -14.22 36.57 16.63
CA THR A 142 -14.97 37.74 16.21
C THR A 142 -16.24 37.83 17.05
N LYS A 143 -16.09 38.22 18.33
CA LYS A 143 -17.12 39.04 18.94
C LYS A 143 -17.29 40.25 18.02
N ALA A 144 -18.50 40.44 17.51
CA ALA A 144 -18.83 41.62 16.73
C ALA A 144 -18.37 42.87 17.50
N PRO A 145 -17.82 43.90 16.82
CA PRO A 145 -17.48 45.13 17.50
C PRO A 145 -18.75 45.64 18.21
N ALA A 146 -18.63 45.94 19.49
CA ALA A 146 -19.73 46.55 20.23
C ALA A 146 -20.06 47.87 19.52
N ILE A 147 -21.32 47.99 19.05
CA ILE A 147 -21.79 49.20 18.39
C ILE A 147 -21.80 50.32 19.44
N VAL A 148 -20.80 51.20 19.33
CA VAL A 148 -20.78 52.49 20.01
C VAL A 148 -21.46 53.47 19.07
N GLY A 149 -22.49 54.15 19.56
CA GLY A 149 -23.28 55.10 18.78
C GLY A 149 -24.73 54.62 18.63
N ALA A 150 -25.58 55.05 19.55
CA ALA A 150 -27.00 55.14 19.29
C ALA A 150 -27.24 56.44 18.50
N ASP A 151 -28.02 56.35 17.42
CA ASP A 151 -28.67 57.51 16.80
C ASP A 151 -30.15 57.14 16.58
N PRO A 152 -31.11 57.84 17.21
CA PRO A 152 -32.49 57.34 17.32
C PRO A 152 -33.46 58.07 16.38
N ASP A 153 -33.29 57.94 15.05
CA ASP A 153 -34.32 58.35 14.09
C ASP A 153 -34.26 57.53 12.80
N GLU A 154 -35.13 56.52 12.68
CA GLU A 154 -35.97 56.30 11.48
C GLU A 154 -37.05 55.23 11.77
N ARG A 155 -38.23 55.40 11.16
CA ARG A 155 -39.44 54.60 11.43
C ARG A 155 -39.57 53.41 10.47
N PRO A 156 -40.24 52.31 10.86
CA PRO A 156 -40.30 51.11 10.05
C PRO A 156 -41.21 51.28 8.83
N PHE A 157 -40.76 50.79 7.67
CA PHE A 157 -41.57 50.61 6.47
C PHE A 157 -41.51 49.16 5.99
N ASN A 158 -42.67 48.54 5.82
CA ASN A 158 -42.85 47.19 5.29
C ASN A 158 -44.35 47.02 4.93
N PRO A 159 -44.76 46.18 3.96
CA PRO A 159 -44.03 45.57 2.85
C PRO A 159 -44.59 46.02 1.47
N ALA A 160 -43.93 45.64 0.38
CA ALA A 160 -44.56 45.53 -0.94
C ALA A 160 -44.24 44.16 -1.54
N VAL A 161 -45.27 43.49 -2.03
CA VAL A 161 -45.24 42.13 -2.60
C VAL A 161 -44.79 42.21 -4.06
N ASP A 162 -43.91 41.29 -4.48
CA ASP A 162 -43.91 40.80 -5.85
C ASP A 162 -43.94 39.27 -5.85
N GLN A 163 -44.68 38.69 -6.80
CA GLN A 163 -45.03 37.27 -6.86
C GLN A 163 -44.32 36.60 -8.03
N SER A 164 -43.27 35.83 -7.76
CA SER A 164 -42.85 34.74 -8.65
C SER A 164 -43.20 33.40 -7.99
N ILE A 165 -44.18 32.72 -8.58
CA ILE A 165 -44.57 31.36 -8.19
C ILE A 165 -43.61 30.40 -8.91
N ASP A 166 -42.75 29.72 -8.16
CA ASP A 166 -41.97 28.59 -8.68
C ASP A 166 -42.58 27.26 -8.20
N PHE A 167 -42.81 26.34 -9.14
CA PHE A 167 -43.47 25.06 -8.92
C PHE A 167 -42.42 23.96 -8.76
N THR A 168 -41.94 23.75 -7.53
CA THR A 168 -41.16 22.55 -7.17
C THR A 168 -41.78 21.85 -5.94
N PRO A 169 -42.19 20.56 -6.05
CA PRO A 169 -42.83 19.85 -4.95
C PRO A 169 -41.83 19.53 -3.82
N HIS A 170 -42.33 19.61 -2.58
CA HIS A 170 -41.54 19.58 -1.35
C HIS A 170 -40.62 18.35 -1.17
N THR A 171 -39.34 18.60 -0.90
CA THR A 171 -38.39 17.61 -0.35
C THR A 171 -38.44 17.49 1.18
N ALA A 172 -39.59 17.75 1.80
CA ALA A 172 -39.74 17.73 3.26
C ALA A 172 -39.55 16.34 3.89
N GLU A 173 -39.87 15.26 3.16
CA GLU A 173 -39.77 13.88 3.66
C GLU A 173 -38.33 13.30 3.61
N ILE A 174 -37.38 13.99 2.97
CA ILE A 174 -35.98 13.54 2.89
C ILE A 174 -35.19 14.02 4.12
N ASP A 175 -35.49 15.22 4.62
CA ASP A 175 -34.75 15.81 5.75
C ASP A 175 -34.99 15.08 7.08
N GLU A 176 -36.20 14.59 7.38
CA GLU A 176 -36.46 13.86 8.64
C GLU A 176 -35.67 12.55 8.76
N LYS A 177 -35.37 11.89 7.63
CA LYS A 177 -34.54 10.68 7.60
C LYS A 177 -33.05 10.99 7.73
N LEU A 178 -32.57 12.12 7.22
CA LEU A 178 -31.17 12.54 7.44
C LEU A 178 -30.90 13.04 8.86
N GLN A 179 -31.89 13.62 9.55
CA GLN A 179 -31.71 14.16 10.91
C GLN A 179 -31.37 13.09 11.98
N HIS A 180 -31.59 11.82 11.70
CA HIS A 180 -31.22 10.70 12.58
C HIS A 180 -29.81 10.13 12.32
N ALA A 181 -29.08 10.65 11.33
CA ALA A 181 -27.70 10.26 11.08
C ALA A 181 -26.77 10.90 12.13
N ARG A 182 -26.19 10.07 13.01
CA ARG A 182 -25.15 10.48 13.97
C ARG A 182 -23.99 11.14 13.20
N THR A 183 -23.83 12.45 13.35
CA THR A 183 -22.68 13.19 12.79
C THR A 183 -21.39 12.52 13.30
N PRO A 184 -20.53 11.99 12.42
CA PRO A 184 -19.31 11.32 12.85
C PRO A 184 -18.41 12.25 13.66
N THR A 185 -17.80 11.74 14.72
CA THR A 185 -16.76 12.50 15.43
C THR A 185 -15.52 12.63 14.53
N SER A 186 -14.66 13.64 14.78
CA SER A 186 -13.42 13.77 14.02
C SER A 186 -12.40 12.64 14.30
N SER A 187 -12.67 11.75 15.26
CA SER A 187 -11.96 10.48 15.44
C SER A 187 -12.50 9.33 14.57
N GLU A 188 -13.75 9.42 14.09
CA GLU A 188 -14.41 8.40 13.26
C GLU A 188 -14.31 8.73 11.75
N HIS A 189 -14.30 10.01 11.39
CA HIS A 189 -14.27 10.48 9.99
C HIS A 189 -13.33 11.68 9.80
N PRO A 190 -12.63 11.79 8.64
CA PRO A 190 -11.78 12.94 8.37
C PRO A 190 -12.57 14.27 8.35
N PRO A 191 -11.92 15.40 8.74
CA PRO A 191 -12.48 16.73 8.56
C PRO A 191 -12.80 17.04 7.09
N LYS A 192 -13.82 17.86 6.82
CA LYS A 192 -14.30 18.21 5.46
C LYS A 192 -13.27 18.81 4.50
N PHE A 193 -12.09 19.22 4.97
CA PHE A 193 -10.99 19.69 4.11
C PHE A 193 -10.04 18.57 3.65
N VAL A 194 -10.11 17.39 4.29
CA VAL A 194 -9.36 16.19 3.92
C VAL A 194 -10.19 15.43 2.88
N LYS A 195 -10.06 15.86 1.63
CA LYS A 195 -10.79 15.28 0.48
C LYS A 195 -9.87 14.47 -0.43
N PRO A 196 -10.39 13.46 -1.15
CA PRO A 196 -9.72 12.87 -2.30
C PRO A 196 -9.49 13.90 -3.42
N HIS A 197 -8.98 13.43 -4.57
CA HIS A 197 -8.88 14.27 -5.76
C HIS A 197 -10.25 14.92 -6.05
N PRO A 198 -10.34 16.23 -6.33
CA PRO A 198 -11.62 16.87 -6.67
C PRO A 198 -12.29 16.22 -7.89
N PRO A 199 -13.64 16.20 -7.99
CA PRO A 199 -14.63 16.80 -7.09
C PRO A 199 -15.09 15.90 -5.93
N TYR A 200 -14.42 14.76 -5.68
CA TYR A 200 -14.93 13.71 -4.81
C TYR A 200 -14.76 14.02 -3.30
N GLU A 201 -15.57 13.38 -2.47
CA GLU A 201 -15.55 13.49 -0.99
C GLU A 201 -15.14 12.14 -0.35
N VAL A 202 -14.82 12.15 0.94
CA VAL A 202 -14.71 10.90 1.71
C VAL A 202 -16.11 10.47 2.15
N PHE A 203 -16.45 9.21 1.86
CA PHE A 203 -17.66 8.52 2.28
C PHE A 203 -17.40 7.64 3.52
N SER A 204 -18.42 7.50 4.38
CA SER A 204 -18.32 6.76 5.64
C SER A 204 -19.02 5.39 5.52
N ALA A 205 -18.39 4.49 4.77
CA ALA A 205 -18.94 3.17 4.45
C ALA A 205 -19.08 2.31 5.71
N LYS A 206 -20.25 1.70 5.91
CA LYS A 206 -20.50 0.84 7.07
C LYS A 206 -19.90 -0.54 6.84
N ILE A 207 -19.27 -1.12 7.86
CA ILE A 207 -18.90 -2.54 7.85
C ILE A 207 -20.19 -3.35 8.00
N PHE A 208 -20.59 -4.04 6.94
CA PHE A 208 -21.74 -4.94 6.93
C PHE A 208 -21.39 -6.27 7.63
N ASN A 209 -20.20 -6.80 7.32
CA ASN A 209 -19.66 -8.04 7.86
C ASN A 209 -18.12 -8.05 7.72
N THR A 210 -17.43 -8.81 8.57
CA THR A 210 -15.99 -9.04 8.46
C THR A 210 -15.55 -10.31 9.19
N ARG A 211 -14.59 -11.02 8.61
CA ARG A 211 -14.06 -12.29 9.11
C ARG A 211 -12.57 -12.41 8.84
N GLU A 212 -11.87 -13.23 9.62
CA GLU A 212 -10.52 -13.65 9.30
C GLU A 212 -10.57 -14.75 8.22
N LEU A 213 -9.79 -14.60 7.15
CA LEU A 213 -9.65 -15.60 6.08
C LEU A 213 -8.56 -16.63 6.40
N THR A 214 -7.55 -16.22 7.18
CA THR A 214 -6.44 -17.06 7.61
C THR A 214 -6.78 -17.85 8.86
N ARG A 215 -6.18 -19.03 9.03
CA ARG A 215 -6.36 -19.83 10.26
C ARG A 215 -5.33 -19.44 11.32
N ALA A 216 -5.65 -19.73 12.59
CA ALA A 216 -4.73 -19.51 13.69
C ALA A 216 -3.40 -20.25 13.45
N GLY A 217 -2.26 -19.55 13.62
CA GLY A 217 -0.93 -20.05 13.28
C GLY A 217 -0.41 -19.64 11.89
N ALA A 218 -1.25 -19.03 11.03
CA ALA A 218 -0.81 -18.38 9.80
C ALA A 218 0.24 -17.29 10.07
N GLN A 219 1.26 -17.17 9.21
CA GLN A 219 2.33 -16.18 9.41
C GLN A 219 1.83 -14.73 9.24
N LYS A 220 0.75 -14.50 8.48
CA LYS A 220 0.15 -13.17 8.33
C LYS A 220 -1.36 -13.30 8.44
N ARG A 221 -1.98 -12.51 9.31
CA ARG A 221 -3.44 -12.39 9.39
C ARG A 221 -3.97 -11.72 8.12
N THR A 222 -5.04 -12.26 7.53
CA THR A 222 -5.76 -11.60 6.44
C THR A 222 -7.25 -11.55 6.77
N PHE A 223 -7.83 -10.35 6.73
CA PHE A 223 -9.23 -10.11 7.01
C PHE A 223 -9.99 -9.78 5.73
N HIS A 224 -11.25 -10.21 5.67
CA HIS A 224 -12.22 -9.87 4.64
C HIS A 224 -13.23 -8.87 5.21
N PHE A 225 -13.67 -7.92 4.39
CA PHE A 225 -14.66 -6.91 4.76
C PHE A 225 -15.70 -6.75 3.67
N ASP A 226 -16.97 -6.83 4.09
CA ASP A 226 -18.11 -6.42 3.30
C ASP A 226 -18.48 -4.99 3.73
N LEU A 227 -18.42 -4.04 2.80
CA LEU A 227 -18.71 -2.63 3.06
C LEU A 227 -20.02 -2.24 2.37
N ASP A 228 -20.96 -1.69 3.13
CA ASP A 228 -22.21 -1.17 2.61
C ASP A 228 -21.98 0.20 1.94
N VAL A 229 -22.34 0.25 0.66
CA VAL A 229 -22.24 1.41 -0.23
C VAL A 229 -23.59 1.74 -0.89
N SER A 230 -24.72 1.33 -0.30
CA SER A 230 -26.05 1.71 -0.80
C SER A 230 -26.27 3.22 -0.86
N ASP A 231 -25.79 3.94 0.16
CA ASP A 231 -25.91 5.41 0.23
C ASP A 231 -24.71 6.13 -0.41
N TYR A 232 -23.86 5.42 -1.19
CA TYR A 232 -22.71 6.03 -1.84
C TYR A 232 -23.18 6.99 -2.95
N PRO A 233 -22.71 8.25 -3.00
CA PRO A 233 -23.19 9.24 -3.97
C PRO A 233 -23.01 8.79 -5.42
N ALA A 234 -24.01 9.08 -6.26
CA ALA A 234 -23.92 8.82 -7.69
C ALA A 234 -22.85 9.73 -8.35
N GLU A 235 -21.70 9.14 -8.67
CA GLU A 235 -20.59 9.82 -9.37
C GLU A 235 -20.80 9.74 -10.89
N THR A 236 -20.78 10.90 -11.56
CA THR A 236 -21.13 11.01 -12.99
C THR A 236 -20.22 10.16 -13.88
N GLY A 237 -20.78 9.11 -14.48
CA GLY A 237 -20.09 8.27 -15.46
C GLY A 237 -19.09 7.26 -14.88
N VAL A 238 -19.00 7.12 -13.55
CA VAL A 238 -18.06 6.17 -12.92
C VAL A 238 -18.79 5.38 -11.84
N ASP A 239 -19.04 4.08 -12.06
CA ASP A 239 -19.55 3.15 -11.05
C ASP A 239 -18.49 2.13 -10.59
N PHE A 240 -18.71 1.40 -9.48
CA PHE A 240 -17.83 0.34 -8.99
C PHE A 240 -17.82 -0.84 -9.97
N LYS A 241 -16.65 -1.39 -10.30
CA LYS A 241 -16.48 -2.48 -11.28
C LYS A 241 -15.59 -3.60 -10.73
N VAL A 242 -15.73 -4.82 -11.28
CA VAL A 242 -14.80 -5.92 -11.04
C VAL A 242 -13.38 -5.48 -11.40
N GLY A 243 -12.39 -5.84 -10.57
CA GLY A 243 -11.03 -5.34 -10.71
C GLY A 243 -10.87 -3.85 -10.40
N GLY A 244 -11.93 -3.15 -9.96
CA GLY A 244 -11.84 -1.81 -9.41
C GLY A 244 -11.08 -1.79 -8.08
N ALA A 245 -10.86 -0.58 -7.55
CA ALA A 245 -10.25 -0.38 -6.25
C ALA A 245 -10.98 0.73 -5.48
N ILE A 246 -10.77 0.77 -4.17
CA ILE A 246 -11.17 1.86 -3.29
C ILE A 246 -9.95 2.49 -2.65
N GLY A 247 -9.99 3.80 -2.41
CA GLY A 247 -9.03 4.50 -1.58
C GLY A 247 -9.58 4.63 -0.16
N VAL A 248 -8.77 4.30 0.85
CA VAL A 248 -9.14 4.35 2.27
C VAL A 248 -8.28 5.40 2.94
N GLN A 249 -8.92 6.42 3.52
CA GLN A 249 -8.25 7.47 4.28
C GLN A 249 -8.15 6.99 5.74
N ALA A 250 -7.27 6.03 6.03
CA ALA A 250 -7.13 5.51 7.39
C ALA A 250 -6.51 6.57 8.33
N PRO A 251 -7.04 6.77 9.55
CA PRO A 251 -6.42 7.65 10.55
C PRO A 251 -5.17 7.03 11.16
N ASN A 252 -4.27 7.88 11.67
CA ASN A 252 -3.26 7.45 12.62
C ASN A 252 -3.89 6.89 13.91
N GLU A 253 -3.14 6.04 14.60
CA GLU A 253 -3.58 5.44 15.86
C GLU A 253 -3.67 6.49 16.97
N GLU A 254 -4.80 6.52 17.67
CA GLU A 254 -5.12 7.51 18.70
C GLU A 254 -4.08 7.54 19.83
N GLU A 255 -3.61 6.37 20.27
CA GLU A 255 -2.56 6.25 21.29
C GLU A 255 -1.23 6.87 20.83
N MET A 256 -0.84 6.68 19.57
CA MET A 256 0.38 7.27 19.01
C MET A 256 0.25 8.79 18.82
N VAL A 257 -0.96 9.26 18.47
CA VAL A 257 -1.28 10.69 18.33
C VAL A 257 -1.27 11.39 19.69
N GLU A 258 -1.83 10.77 20.75
CA GLU A 258 -1.72 11.25 22.12
C GLU A 258 -0.25 11.23 22.61
N GLU A 259 0.48 10.13 22.40
CA GLU A 259 1.90 10.00 22.79
C GLU A 259 2.76 11.09 22.16
N ILE A 260 2.59 11.40 20.87
CA ILE A 260 3.32 12.50 20.22
C ILE A 260 2.92 13.85 20.83
N MET A 261 1.65 14.10 21.14
CA MET A 261 1.23 15.35 21.79
C MET A 261 1.74 15.48 23.24
N ASP A 262 1.86 14.37 23.97
CA ASP A 262 2.51 14.32 25.29
C ASP A 262 4.03 14.57 25.18
N LEU A 263 4.72 13.93 24.23
CA LEU A 263 6.16 14.12 23.98
C LEU A 263 6.53 15.54 23.55
N LEU A 264 5.64 16.22 22.80
CA LEU A 264 5.78 17.63 22.41
C LEU A 264 5.30 18.61 23.49
N SER A 265 4.97 18.13 24.69
CA SER A 265 4.47 18.92 25.82
C SER A 265 3.23 19.76 25.51
N ILE A 266 2.36 19.30 24.59
CA ILE A 266 1.14 20.01 24.19
C ILE A 266 0.05 19.78 25.25
N PRO A 267 -0.41 20.80 25.99
CA PRO A 267 -1.39 20.62 27.05
C PRO A 267 -2.70 20.03 26.53
N ARG A 268 -3.34 19.12 27.28
CA ARG A 268 -4.60 18.44 26.88
C ARG A 268 -5.68 19.43 26.41
N VAL A 269 -5.86 20.54 27.14
CA VAL A 269 -6.81 21.64 26.80
C VAL A 269 -6.53 22.30 25.44
N ALA A 270 -5.30 22.21 24.91
CA ALA A 270 -4.89 22.82 23.65
C ALA A 270 -4.88 21.85 22.45
N ARG A 271 -5.12 20.55 22.67
CA ARG A 271 -5.15 19.51 21.62
C ARG A 271 -6.35 19.70 20.69
N ASP A 272 -7.52 19.83 21.31
CA ASP A 272 -8.83 19.90 20.66
C ASP A 272 -9.36 21.33 20.48
N ARG A 273 -8.61 22.34 20.96
CA ARG A 273 -8.94 23.75 20.73
C ARG A 273 -8.72 24.11 19.26
N LYS A 274 -9.74 24.69 18.63
CA LYS A 274 -9.69 25.21 17.25
C LYS A 274 -8.51 26.18 17.06
N VAL A 275 -7.73 25.95 16.02
CA VAL A 275 -6.63 26.78 15.55
C VAL A 275 -6.82 27.13 14.09
N LEU A 276 -6.36 28.33 13.72
CA LEU A 276 -6.21 28.74 12.34
C LEU A 276 -4.87 28.21 11.82
N VAL A 277 -4.95 27.32 10.83
CA VAL A 277 -3.80 26.73 10.13
C VAL A 277 -3.59 27.50 8.85
N THR A 278 -2.43 28.13 8.72
CA THR A 278 -2.06 28.90 7.51
C THR A 278 -0.83 28.28 6.87
N THR A 279 -0.86 28.12 5.56
CA THR A 279 0.27 27.60 4.77
C THR A 279 0.75 28.65 3.76
N THR A 280 2.07 28.76 3.57
CA THR A 280 2.67 29.70 2.60
C THR A 280 2.79 29.13 1.20
N SER A 281 2.85 27.81 1.09
CA SER A 281 3.06 27.04 -0.13
C SER A 281 2.81 25.55 0.13
N GLY A 282 2.87 24.73 -0.91
CA GLY A 282 2.67 23.29 -0.84
C GLY A 282 1.19 22.88 -0.90
N ARG A 283 0.98 21.57 -0.89
CA ARG A 283 -0.35 20.95 -1.00
C ARG A 283 -1.05 20.72 0.34
N TRP A 284 -0.32 20.90 1.45
CA TRP A 284 -0.79 20.75 2.84
C TRP A 284 -2.20 21.34 3.03
N PRO A 285 -3.22 20.60 3.55
CA PRO A 285 -3.18 19.31 4.27
C PRO A 285 -2.94 18.05 3.45
N THR A 286 -3.43 18.00 2.22
CA THR A 286 -3.62 16.73 1.50
C THR A 286 -2.77 16.65 0.24
N ILE A 287 -2.38 15.46 -0.16
CA ILE A 287 -1.57 15.26 -1.38
C ILE A 287 -2.26 15.78 -2.66
N TRP A 288 -3.59 15.85 -2.65
CA TRP A 288 -4.42 16.27 -3.78
C TRP A 288 -4.76 17.76 -3.82
N GLY A 289 -4.31 18.55 -2.83
CA GLY A 289 -4.42 19.99 -2.92
C GLY A 289 -3.57 20.54 -4.08
N GLU A 290 -4.07 21.55 -4.80
CA GLU A 290 -3.20 22.45 -5.56
C GLU A 290 -2.09 23.04 -4.66
N ASP A 291 -0.91 23.26 -5.23
CA ASP A 291 0.22 23.92 -4.57
C ASP A 291 -0.04 25.43 -4.49
N LYS A 292 -0.62 25.87 -3.37
CA LYS A 292 -0.97 27.28 -3.13
C LYS A 292 -1.12 27.57 -1.63
N PRO A 293 -0.96 28.83 -1.19
CA PRO A 293 -1.27 29.24 0.17
C PRO A 293 -2.70 28.87 0.57
N ARG A 294 -2.89 28.36 1.79
CA ARG A 294 -4.21 27.96 2.32
C ARG A 294 -4.40 28.49 3.74
N SER A 295 -5.65 28.69 4.10
CA SER A 295 -6.08 29.06 5.45
C SER A 295 -7.31 28.23 5.81
N LEU A 296 -7.25 27.48 6.91
CA LEU A 296 -8.32 26.60 7.37
C LEU A 296 -8.38 26.53 8.90
N VAL A 297 -9.52 26.13 9.44
CA VAL A 297 -9.69 25.91 10.88
C VAL A 297 -9.71 24.41 11.18
N SER A 298 -8.89 23.97 12.14
CA SER A 298 -8.78 22.57 12.56
C SER A 298 -8.33 22.48 14.03
N THR A 299 -8.03 21.28 14.54
CA THR A 299 -7.46 21.03 15.87
C THR A 299 -6.10 20.35 15.76
N ARG A 300 -5.24 20.41 16.79
CA ARG A 300 -3.92 19.76 16.73
C ARG A 300 -4.04 18.25 16.60
N ARG A 301 -5.06 17.66 17.23
CA ARG A 301 -5.45 16.26 17.06
C ARG A 301 -5.71 15.94 15.60
N ASP A 302 -6.65 16.62 14.94
CA ASP A 302 -7.05 16.30 13.56
C ASP A 302 -5.88 16.38 12.56
N LEU A 303 -4.95 17.32 12.74
CA LEU A 303 -3.76 17.47 11.89
C LEU A 303 -2.83 16.24 12.01
N LEU A 304 -2.61 15.73 13.22
CA LEU A 304 -1.83 14.52 13.46
C LEU A 304 -2.61 13.24 13.10
N THR A 305 -3.93 13.22 13.28
CA THR A 305 -4.77 12.04 12.99
C THR A 305 -4.94 11.81 11.49
N TRP A 306 -5.16 12.87 10.70
CA TRP A 306 -5.62 12.74 9.30
C TRP A 306 -4.71 13.35 8.23
N CYS A 307 -3.74 14.19 8.61
CA CYS A 307 -3.01 15.03 7.65
C CYS A 307 -1.50 14.74 7.60
N ALA A 308 -0.88 14.32 8.71
CA ALA A 308 0.55 14.02 8.77
C ALA A 308 0.82 12.51 8.86
N ASP A 309 1.73 11.99 8.04
CA ASP A 309 2.29 10.66 8.23
C ASP A 309 3.39 10.71 9.31
N ILE A 310 3.30 9.81 10.29
CA ILE A 310 4.15 9.76 11.48
C ILE A 310 4.89 8.42 11.63
N GLN A 311 4.70 7.47 10.70
CA GLN A 311 5.17 6.08 10.86
C GLN A 311 5.46 5.29 9.57
N SER A 312 5.16 5.82 8.38
CA SER A 312 5.16 5.02 7.13
C SER A 312 6.34 5.32 6.19
N TYR A 313 7.29 6.18 6.57
CA TYR A 313 8.45 6.49 5.75
C TYR A 313 9.76 6.65 6.57
N PRO A 314 10.94 6.34 5.99
CA PRO A 314 12.22 6.56 6.66
C PRO A 314 12.52 8.05 6.91
N PRO A 315 13.17 8.42 8.04
CA PRO A 315 13.36 9.82 8.42
C PRO A 315 14.14 10.62 7.37
N THR A 316 13.83 11.91 7.27
CA THR A 316 14.46 12.87 6.35
C THR A 316 15.49 13.73 7.10
N LYS A 317 16.51 14.24 6.40
CA LYS A 317 17.44 15.22 7.01
C LYS A 317 16.69 16.47 7.50
N ALA A 318 15.62 16.88 6.81
CA ALA A 318 14.75 17.98 7.21
C ALA A 318 14.11 17.76 8.60
N LEU A 319 13.55 16.57 8.85
CA LEU A 319 12.99 16.20 10.15
C LEU A 319 14.06 16.20 11.25
N LEU A 320 15.19 15.53 11.00
CA LEU A 320 16.30 15.48 11.97
C LEU A 320 16.89 16.87 12.25
N ARG A 321 16.89 17.77 11.26
CA ARG A 321 17.39 19.15 11.39
C ARG A 321 16.46 20.02 12.22
N VAL A 322 15.13 19.86 12.06
CA VAL A 322 14.13 20.51 12.92
C VAL A 322 14.23 19.99 14.36
N LEU A 323 14.43 18.69 14.56
CA LEU A 323 14.67 18.14 15.89
C LEU A 323 15.92 18.78 16.51
N ALA A 324 17.06 18.79 15.79
CA ALA A 324 18.31 19.38 16.26
C ALA A 324 18.19 20.86 16.71
N GLU A 325 17.42 21.68 15.99
CA GLU A 325 17.20 23.08 16.33
C GLU A 325 16.52 23.24 17.70
N HIS A 326 15.57 22.38 18.00
CA HIS A 326 14.73 22.44 19.19
C HIS A 326 15.15 21.43 20.28
N THR A 327 16.40 20.96 20.24
CA THR A 327 17.00 20.05 21.21
C THR A 327 17.82 20.84 22.23
N THR A 328 17.51 20.69 23.52
CA THR A 328 18.18 21.45 24.60
C THR A 328 19.42 20.74 25.16
N ASP A 329 19.47 19.41 25.15
CA ASP A 329 20.68 18.66 25.53
C ASP A 329 21.75 18.81 24.43
N PRO A 330 22.99 19.21 24.77
CA PRO A 330 24.04 19.45 23.78
C PRO A 330 24.52 18.16 23.09
N ASN A 331 24.44 17.00 23.75
CA ASN A 331 24.86 15.71 23.22
C ASN A 331 23.82 15.19 22.21
N GLU A 332 22.53 15.18 22.60
CA GLU A 332 21.42 14.86 21.70
C GLU A 332 21.46 15.74 20.45
N ARG A 333 21.62 17.06 20.63
CA ARG A 333 21.72 18.03 19.55
C ARG A 333 22.93 17.77 18.65
N LYS A 334 24.07 17.40 19.22
CA LYS A 334 25.29 17.06 18.45
C LYS A 334 25.08 15.80 17.61
N ILE A 335 24.41 14.78 18.14
CA ILE A 335 24.06 13.54 17.41
C ILE A 335 23.11 13.84 16.25
N LEU A 336 22.02 14.59 16.51
CA LEU A 336 21.06 14.97 15.47
C LEU A 336 21.70 15.83 14.36
N THR A 337 22.55 16.79 14.75
CA THR A 337 23.30 17.64 13.80
C THR A 337 24.30 16.82 12.99
N TYR A 338 24.95 15.83 13.59
CA TYR A 338 25.84 14.90 12.90
C TYR A 338 25.08 14.11 11.82
N LEU A 339 23.91 13.53 12.13
CA LEU A 339 23.07 12.83 11.14
C LEU A 339 22.60 13.74 9.97
N CYS A 340 22.55 15.06 10.19
CA CYS A 340 22.25 16.06 9.16
C CYS A 340 23.46 16.55 8.35
N SER A 341 24.70 16.24 8.76
CA SER A 341 25.95 16.73 8.16
C SER A 341 26.44 15.88 6.98
N ALA A 342 27.58 16.27 6.39
CA ALA A 342 28.33 15.42 5.45
C ALA A 342 28.96 14.21 6.16
N GLU A 343 29.54 14.41 7.34
CA GLU A 343 30.26 13.38 8.10
C GLU A 343 29.34 12.27 8.62
N GLY A 344 28.06 12.58 8.84
CA GLY A 344 27.03 11.61 9.24
C GLY A 344 26.28 10.95 8.09
N GLN A 345 26.62 11.23 6.83
CA GLN A 345 25.87 10.71 5.66
C GLN A 345 25.74 9.18 5.69
N GLY A 346 26.80 8.44 6.05
CA GLY A 346 26.74 6.98 6.17
C GLY A 346 25.73 6.52 7.24
N LYS A 347 25.78 7.11 8.43
CA LYS A 347 24.86 6.77 9.54
C LYS A 347 23.42 7.21 9.27
N PHE A 348 23.21 8.28 8.51
CA PHE A 348 21.90 8.66 8.01
C PHE A 348 21.35 7.66 6.97
N CYS A 349 22.20 7.09 6.11
CA CYS A 349 21.81 6.00 5.21
C CYS A 349 21.47 4.72 6.00
N ASP A 350 22.30 4.32 6.97
CA ASP A 350 22.04 3.18 7.87
C ASP A 350 20.66 3.32 8.54
N LEU A 351 20.34 4.51 9.07
CA LEU A 351 19.07 4.83 9.71
C LEU A 351 17.84 4.73 8.77
N ARG A 352 18.05 4.73 7.45
CA ARG A 352 16.99 4.66 6.43
C ARG A 352 16.79 3.27 5.80
N THR A 353 17.72 2.34 6.00
CA THR A 353 17.64 0.97 5.46
C THR A 353 16.94 -0.02 6.40
N GLY A 354 16.83 0.32 7.69
CA GLY A 354 16.09 -0.47 8.69
C GLY A 354 14.55 -0.37 8.58
N PRO A 355 13.81 -0.96 9.54
CA PRO A 355 12.36 -0.80 9.63
C PRO A 355 12.00 0.70 9.73
N HIS A 356 10.85 1.08 9.17
CA HIS A 356 10.46 2.49 9.15
C HIS A 356 10.30 3.03 10.57
N LEU A 357 11.14 3.99 10.96
CA LEU A 357 11.12 4.62 12.26
C LEU A 357 9.89 5.52 12.41
N THR A 358 9.32 5.58 13.61
CA THR A 358 8.18 6.46 13.90
C THR A 358 8.65 7.80 14.46
N LEU A 359 7.84 8.85 14.29
CA LEU A 359 8.09 10.15 14.94
C LEU A 359 8.14 10.01 16.46
N ALA A 360 7.28 9.17 17.04
CA ALA A 360 7.29 8.84 18.46
C ALA A 360 8.63 8.22 18.89
N GLN A 361 9.21 7.28 18.13
CA GLN A 361 10.53 6.72 18.44
C GLN A 361 11.63 7.78 18.44
N LEU A 362 11.64 8.68 17.46
CA LEU A 362 12.65 9.76 17.43
C LEU A 362 12.51 10.72 18.63
N LEU A 363 11.28 11.07 19.03
CA LEU A 363 11.01 11.92 20.18
C LEU A 363 11.30 11.24 21.53
N HIS A 364 11.20 9.91 21.63
CA HIS A 364 11.68 9.14 22.79
C HIS A 364 13.20 8.97 22.80
N ALA A 365 13.82 8.81 21.63
CA ALA A 365 15.27 8.64 21.50
C ALA A 365 16.04 9.92 21.87
N PHE A 366 15.46 11.09 21.54
CA PHE A 366 15.99 12.42 21.84
C PHE A 366 14.98 13.20 22.71
N PRO A 367 14.81 12.84 24.00
CA PRO A 367 13.75 13.38 24.84
C PRO A 367 13.81 14.89 25.07
N SER A 368 14.99 15.52 24.92
CA SER A 368 15.16 16.97 25.03
C SER A 368 14.76 17.74 23.75
N ALA A 369 14.49 17.04 22.64
CA ALA A 369 13.97 17.62 21.41
C ALA A 369 12.47 17.96 21.54
N LYS A 370 12.16 19.27 21.65
CA LYS A 370 10.79 19.79 21.78
C LYS A 370 10.42 20.74 20.63
N PRO A 371 10.38 20.26 19.37
CA PRO A 371 10.02 21.10 18.23
C PRO A 371 8.56 21.57 18.31
N PRO A 372 8.25 22.83 17.96
CA PRO A 372 6.87 23.26 17.81
C PRO A 372 6.15 22.44 16.72
N LEU A 373 4.90 22.07 16.98
CA LEU A 373 4.12 21.20 16.07
C LEU A 373 4.04 21.75 14.63
N ASP A 374 3.99 23.07 14.46
CA ASP A 374 3.92 23.68 13.13
C ASP A 374 5.22 23.56 12.32
N HIS A 375 6.38 23.50 12.98
CA HIS A 375 7.66 23.19 12.32
C HIS A 375 7.76 21.72 11.93
N LEU A 376 7.19 20.80 12.74
CA LEU A 376 7.05 19.40 12.35
C LEU A 376 6.11 19.24 11.15
N LEU A 377 4.92 19.85 11.18
CA LEU A 377 3.96 19.77 10.07
C LEU A 377 4.49 20.34 8.73
N ALA A 378 5.51 21.21 8.77
CA ALA A 378 6.20 21.71 7.58
C ALA A 378 7.18 20.70 6.94
N VAL A 379 7.66 19.70 7.69
CA VAL A 379 8.66 18.70 7.23
C VAL A 379 8.17 17.25 7.22
N LEU A 380 7.05 16.97 7.90
CA LEU A 380 6.37 15.68 7.83
C LEU A 380 5.66 15.53 6.47
N LYS A 381 5.59 14.30 5.95
CA LYS A 381 4.84 14.02 4.72
C LYS A 381 3.33 14.07 4.99
N GLN A 382 2.55 14.43 3.97
CA GLN A 382 1.10 14.30 4.02
C GLN A 382 0.69 12.84 4.17
N LEU A 383 -0.34 12.58 4.97
CA LEU A 383 -0.91 11.25 5.13
C LEU A 383 -1.60 10.81 3.83
N MET A 384 -1.08 9.74 3.23
CA MET A 384 -1.61 9.16 2.00
C MET A 384 -2.77 8.20 2.28
N PRO A 385 -3.81 8.15 1.45
CA PRO A 385 -4.76 7.04 1.46
C PRO A 385 -4.05 5.74 1.07
N ARG A 386 -4.62 4.60 1.45
CA ARG A 386 -4.22 3.29 0.92
C ARG A 386 -5.29 2.76 -0.02
N PHE A 387 -4.87 2.26 -1.18
CA PHE A 387 -5.77 1.62 -2.14
C PHE A 387 -5.89 0.11 -1.88
N TYR A 388 -7.09 -0.41 -2.08
CA TYR A 388 -7.46 -1.82 -1.93
C TYR A 388 -8.34 -2.26 -3.11
N SER A 389 -7.96 -3.35 -3.78
CA SER A 389 -8.67 -3.90 -4.94
C SER A 389 -9.93 -4.67 -4.50
N LEU A 390 -11.02 -4.53 -5.27
CA LEU A 390 -12.32 -5.15 -4.98
C LEU A 390 -12.31 -6.66 -5.27
N SER A 391 -12.92 -7.46 -4.40
CA SER A 391 -12.91 -8.93 -4.43
C SER A 391 -14.25 -9.61 -4.77
N ASN A 392 -15.21 -8.83 -5.30
CA ASN A 392 -16.52 -9.25 -5.76
C ASN A 392 -16.92 -8.56 -7.08
N ASP A 393 -18.11 -8.87 -7.62
CA ASP A 393 -18.78 -8.00 -8.59
C ASP A 393 -19.75 -7.02 -7.89
N PRO A 394 -19.47 -5.70 -7.90
CA PRO A 394 -20.30 -4.68 -7.23
C PRO A 394 -21.70 -4.47 -7.81
N HIS A 395 -22.05 -5.13 -8.93
CA HIS A 395 -23.39 -5.08 -9.52
C HIS A 395 -24.32 -6.17 -8.99
N GLU A 396 -23.76 -7.20 -8.34
CA GLU A 396 -24.47 -8.45 -8.06
C GLU A 396 -24.67 -8.71 -6.56
N ASN A 397 -23.84 -8.11 -5.71
CA ASN A 397 -23.97 -8.21 -4.26
C ASN A 397 -25.08 -7.30 -3.71
N CYS A 398 -26.30 -7.83 -3.78
CA CYS A 398 -27.51 -7.31 -3.18
C CYS A 398 -27.99 -8.26 -2.08
N VAL A 399 -27.90 -7.87 -0.81
CA VAL A 399 -28.44 -8.70 0.29
C VAL A 399 -29.93 -8.34 0.51
N PRO A 400 -30.88 -9.29 0.38
CA PRO A 400 -32.32 -8.98 0.34
C PRO A 400 -32.98 -8.75 1.71
N VAL A 401 -32.26 -8.15 2.68
CA VAL A 401 -32.77 -7.94 4.05
C VAL A 401 -33.26 -6.50 4.21
N LYS A 402 -34.59 -6.31 4.07
CA LYS A 402 -35.30 -5.02 4.21
C LYS A 402 -34.89 -3.91 3.23
N GLY A 403 -34.40 -4.29 2.06
CA GLY A 403 -33.85 -3.42 1.04
C GLY A 403 -32.72 -4.16 0.33
N CYS A 404 -32.28 -3.64 -0.81
CA CYS A 404 -31.10 -4.14 -1.50
C CYS A 404 -29.87 -3.40 -0.96
N SER A 405 -29.20 -3.93 0.07
CA SER A 405 -27.89 -3.39 0.49
C SER A 405 -26.87 -3.71 -0.58
N ARG A 406 -26.29 -2.68 -1.21
CA ARG A 406 -25.22 -2.79 -2.20
C ARG A 406 -23.89 -2.95 -1.48
N LEU A 407 -23.27 -4.12 -1.61
CA LEU A 407 -22.01 -4.42 -0.93
C LEU A 407 -20.82 -4.46 -1.89
N ILE A 408 -19.70 -3.91 -1.45
CA ILE A 408 -18.37 -4.13 -2.04
C ILE A 408 -17.51 -4.90 -1.06
N GLU A 409 -16.68 -5.80 -1.56
CA GLU A 409 -15.86 -6.68 -0.73
C GLU A 409 -14.37 -6.39 -0.94
N ILE A 410 -13.57 -6.40 0.13
CA ILE A 410 -12.11 -6.32 0.05
C ILE A 410 -11.44 -7.37 0.94
N ALA A 411 -10.17 -7.67 0.64
CA ALA A 411 -9.29 -8.42 1.53
C ALA A 411 -8.08 -7.57 1.94
N VAL A 412 -7.70 -7.66 3.22
CA VAL A 412 -6.62 -6.89 3.84
C VAL A 412 -5.71 -7.82 4.63
N THR A 413 -4.51 -8.07 4.12
CA THR A 413 -3.45 -8.70 4.92
C THR A 413 -2.82 -7.65 5.84
N VAL A 414 -2.66 -7.99 7.12
CA VAL A 414 -1.96 -7.14 8.07
C VAL A 414 -0.49 -7.05 7.70
N HIS A 415 0.00 -5.83 7.44
CA HIS A 415 1.43 -5.57 7.37
C HIS A 415 1.97 -5.41 8.79
N GLU A 416 3.07 -6.08 9.09
CA GLU A 416 3.76 -6.02 10.38
C GLU A 416 5.25 -5.75 10.15
N THR A 417 5.83 -5.01 11.08
CA THR A 417 7.24 -4.68 11.10
C THR A 417 7.71 -4.55 12.55
N GLU A 418 8.96 -4.91 12.80
CA GLU A 418 9.58 -4.80 14.11
C GLU A 418 9.64 -3.32 14.54
N SER A 419 9.39 -3.05 15.82
CA SER A 419 9.51 -1.75 16.47
C SER A 419 10.31 -1.88 17.76
N TRP A 420 10.80 -0.75 18.27
CA TRP A 420 11.55 -0.69 19.53
C TRP A 420 10.73 -1.07 20.79
N ARG A 421 9.42 -1.31 20.65
CA ARG A 421 8.51 -1.82 21.70
C ARG A 421 7.86 -3.17 21.34
N GLY A 422 8.45 -3.95 20.43
CA GLY A 422 7.86 -5.17 19.87
C GLY A 422 7.25 -4.92 18.49
N ASP A 423 6.38 -5.81 18.00
CA ASP A 423 5.84 -5.68 16.64
C ASP A 423 4.82 -4.53 16.53
N ARG A 424 4.83 -3.84 15.37
CA ARG A 424 3.82 -2.84 15.02
C ARG A 424 3.18 -3.13 13.67
N THR A 425 1.91 -2.79 13.55
CA THR A 425 1.17 -2.88 12.28
C THR A 425 1.46 -1.69 11.36
N GLY A 426 1.27 -1.87 10.05
CA GLY A 426 1.18 -0.76 9.09
C GLY A 426 -0.11 0.03 9.28
N LEU A 427 -0.07 1.36 9.08
CA LEU A 427 -1.13 2.31 9.42
C LEU A 427 -2.54 1.87 8.98
N SER A 428 -2.77 1.69 7.67
CA SER A 428 -4.10 1.35 7.15
C SER A 428 -4.50 -0.10 7.43
N SER A 429 -3.57 -1.06 7.32
CA SER A 429 -3.87 -2.47 7.60
C SER A 429 -4.13 -2.75 9.09
N GLY A 430 -3.46 -2.02 9.99
CA GLY A 430 -3.69 -2.04 11.43
C GLY A 430 -4.98 -1.36 11.83
N PHE A 431 -5.36 -0.27 11.14
CA PHE A 431 -6.71 0.30 11.27
C PHE A 431 -7.78 -0.74 10.92
N PHE A 432 -7.65 -1.43 9.77
CA PHE A 432 -8.56 -2.52 9.40
C PHE A 432 -8.57 -3.66 10.44
N GLU A 433 -7.42 -4.13 10.91
CA GLU A 433 -7.37 -5.15 11.96
C GLU A 433 -8.11 -4.71 13.24
N ARG A 434 -7.89 -3.48 13.71
CA ARG A 434 -8.61 -2.95 14.89
C ARG A 434 -10.11 -2.91 14.65
N GLN A 435 -10.58 -2.57 13.44
CA GLN A 435 -12.00 -2.60 13.09
C GLN A 435 -12.55 -4.04 13.04
N ALA A 436 -11.85 -4.98 12.41
CA ALA A 436 -12.26 -6.39 12.38
C ALA A 436 -12.36 -7.00 13.78
N ARG A 437 -11.34 -6.77 14.64
CA ARG A 437 -11.35 -7.23 16.03
C ARG A 437 -12.51 -6.65 16.83
N LYS A 438 -12.79 -5.34 16.67
CA LYS A 438 -13.96 -4.70 17.31
C LYS A 438 -15.28 -5.30 16.81
N PHE A 439 -15.42 -5.53 15.52
CA PHE A 439 -16.62 -6.12 14.92
C PHE A 439 -16.87 -7.55 15.42
N ILE A 440 -15.88 -8.44 15.25
CA ILE A 440 -15.95 -9.85 15.65
C ILE A 440 -16.19 -9.99 17.16
N ALA A 441 -15.61 -9.10 17.98
CA ALA A 441 -15.85 -9.10 19.43
C ALA A 441 -17.28 -8.66 19.79
N ALA A 442 -17.88 -7.72 19.05
CA ALA A 442 -19.26 -7.28 19.23
C ALA A 442 -20.26 -8.34 18.76
N GLU A 443 -20.03 -8.94 17.59
CA GLU A 443 -20.84 -10.04 17.07
C GLU A 443 -20.88 -11.24 18.04
N LYS A 444 -19.73 -11.59 18.65
CA LYS A 444 -19.66 -12.61 19.71
C LYS A 444 -20.46 -12.27 20.97
N ARG A 445 -20.82 -11.00 21.20
CA ARG A 445 -21.73 -10.56 22.27
C ARG A 445 -23.19 -10.45 21.80
N GLY A 446 -23.49 -10.76 20.55
CA GLY A 446 -24.81 -10.57 19.94
C GLY A 446 -25.12 -9.12 19.55
N GLU A 447 -24.13 -8.22 19.57
CA GLU A 447 -24.27 -6.82 19.20
C GLU A 447 -24.13 -6.64 17.68
N LYS A 448 -24.81 -5.62 17.13
CA LYS A 448 -24.63 -5.17 15.74
C LYS A 448 -23.93 -3.81 15.74
N PRO A 449 -22.59 -3.77 15.65
CA PRO A 449 -21.84 -2.53 15.81
C PRO A 449 -21.93 -1.65 14.56
N ASP A 450 -22.06 -0.32 14.73
CA ASP A 450 -22.00 0.64 13.62
C ASP A 450 -20.56 1.12 13.38
N LEU A 451 -19.68 0.20 12.98
CA LEU A 451 -18.31 0.52 12.61
C LEU A 451 -18.24 0.98 11.15
N ARG A 452 -17.41 1.98 10.86
CA ARG A 452 -17.33 2.63 9.56
C ARG A 452 -15.89 2.80 9.08
N ILE A 453 -15.73 2.80 7.77
CA ILE A 453 -14.46 2.93 7.05
C ILE A 453 -14.52 4.23 6.22
N PRO A 454 -13.67 5.23 6.53
CA PRO A 454 -13.55 6.43 5.71
C PRO A 454 -12.86 6.09 4.39
N MET A 455 -13.63 6.11 3.30
CA MET A 455 -13.20 5.63 1.99
C MET A 455 -13.77 6.50 0.87
N PHE A 456 -13.19 6.36 -0.31
CA PHE A 456 -13.68 6.97 -1.53
C PHE A 456 -13.36 6.01 -2.67
N LYS A 457 -14.02 6.18 -3.80
CA LYS A 457 -13.83 5.30 -4.94
C LYS A 457 -12.48 5.52 -5.62
N GLY A 458 -11.83 4.42 -6.03
CA GLY A 458 -10.56 4.48 -6.75
C GLY A 458 -10.75 5.06 -8.15
N LEU A 459 -10.20 6.26 -8.37
CA LEU A 459 -10.22 6.98 -9.65
C LEU A 459 -9.09 6.56 -10.59
N MET A 460 -8.09 5.87 -10.09
CA MET A 460 -7.04 5.32 -10.94
C MET A 460 -7.65 4.24 -11.84
N SER A 461 -7.37 4.33 -13.13
CA SER A 461 -7.77 3.33 -14.12
C SER A 461 -6.99 2.04 -13.89
N ASN A 462 -7.42 1.25 -12.91
CA ASN A 462 -6.85 -0.08 -12.67
C ASN A 462 -6.88 -0.85 -14.00
N PRO A 463 -5.73 -1.34 -14.51
CA PRO A 463 -5.68 -2.20 -15.68
C PRO A 463 -6.65 -3.39 -15.61
N LEU A 464 -6.94 -3.91 -14.41
CA LEU A 464 -7.96 -4.94 -14.19
C LEU A 464 -9.38 -4.45 -14.49
N ALA A 465 -9.73 -3.21 -14.14
CA ALA A 465 -11.08 -2.65 -14.25
C ALA A 465 -11.49 -2.23 -15.67
N ARG A 466 -10.67 -2.53 -16.68
CA ARG A 466 -11.02 -2.29 -18.10
C ARG A 466 -12.07 -3.29 -18.54
N GLU A 467 -12.96 -2.86 -19.44
CA GLU A 467 -13.94 -3.75 -20.04
C GLU A 467 -13.26 -4.66 -21.07
N PHE A 468 -13.45 -5.97 -20.89
CA PHE A 468 -12.88 -7.01 -21.74
C PHE A 468 -14.00 -7.89 -22.30
N ILE A 469 -13.78 -8.44 -23.50
CA ILE A 469 -14.68 -9.44 -24.10
C ILE A 469 -14.71 -10.67 -23.18
N SER A 470 -15.91 -11.09 -22.80
CA SER A 470 -16.16 -12.01 -21.67
C SER A 470 -15.86 -13.49 -21.93
N ASP A 471 -15.42 -13.85 -23.13
CA ASP A 471 -15.52 -15.24 -23.62
C ASP A 471 -14.16 -15.89 -23.97
N GLY A 472 -13.08 -15.09 -23.99
CA GLY A 472 -11.71 -15.56 -24.22
C GLY A 472 -11.04 -16.16 -22.97
N PRO A 473 -10.01 -17.00 -23.12
CA PRO A 473 -9.37 -17.69 -22.01
C PRO A 473 -8.58 -16.74 -21.09
N MET A 474 -8.60 -17.01 -19.77
CA MET A 474 -7.95 -16.18 -18.75
C MET A 474 -7.08 -17.01 -17.81
N LEU A 475 -5.85 -16.58 -17.57
CA LEU A 475 -4.97 -17.11 -16.51
C LEU A 475 -4.74 -16.03 -15.45
N LEU A 476 -5.06 -16.34 -14.19
CA LEU A 476 -5.07 -15.44 -13.05
C LEU A 476 -4.02 -15.88 -12.02
N ILE A 477 -2.90 -15.17 -11.91
CA ILE A 477 -1.73 -15.57 -11.10
C ILE A 477 -1.66 -14.66 -9.87
N GLY A 478 -2.01 -15.20 -8.70
CA GLY A 478 -2.19 -14.41 -7.48
C GLY A 478 -1.49 -15.01 -6.27
N ALA A 479 -0.62 -14.24 -5.59
CA ALA A 479 0.07 -14.70 -4.38
C ALA A 479 -0.49 -14.04 -3.11
N GLY A 480 -0.91 -14.85 -2.13
CA GLY A 480 -1.60 -14.39 -0.91
C GLY A 480 -2.83 -13.56 -1.26
N VAL A 481 -2.96 -12.37 -0.66
CA VAL A 481 -4.05 -11.42 -0.97
C VAL A 481 -4.06 -10.92 -2.42
N GLY A 482 -3.00 -11.20 -3.19
CA GLY A 482 -3.01 -11.10 -4.66
C GLY A 482 -4.15 -11.85 -5.35
N VAL A 483 -4.70 -12.90 -4.72
CA VAL A 483 -5.84 -13.64 -5.27
C VAL A 483 -7.18 -12.88 -5.15
N ALA A 484 -7.26 -11.87 -4.28
CA ALA A 484 -8.51 -11.20 -3.93
C ALA A 484 -9.27 -10.59 -5.14
N PRO A 485 -8.66 -9.79 -6.03
CA PRO A 485 -9.37 -9.24 -7.19
C PRO A 485 -9.92 -10.32 -8.13
N PHE A 486 -9.25 -11.47 -8.22
CA PHE A 486 -9.65 -12.58 -9.10
C PHE A 486 -10.96 -13.25 -8.70
N ARG A 487 -11.36 -13.19 -7.43
CA ARG A 487 -12.63 -13.76 -6.95
C ARG A 487 -13.83 -13.15 -7.69
N GLY A 488 -13.87 -11.83 -7.86
CA GLY A 488 -14.91 -11.15 -8.63
C GLY A 488 -14.91 -11.52 -10.12
N PHE A 489 -13.72 -11.69 -10.74
CA PHE A 489 -13.62 -12.13 -12.14
C PHE A 489 -14.15 -13.55 -12.33
N VAL A 490 -13.76 -14.49 -11.46
CA VAL A 490 -14.22 -15.89 -11.54
C VAL A 490 -15.71 -15.98 -11.29
N GLN A 491 -16.25 -15.32 -10.26
CA GLN A 491 -17.69 -15.30 -9.97
C GLN A 491 -18.51 -14.79 -11.16
N ARG A 492 -18.09 -13.69 -11.80
CA ARG A 492 -18.76 -13.16 -13.01
C ARG A 492 -18.64 -14.11 -14.19
N ARG A 493 -17.48 -14.78 -14.38
CA ARG A 493 -17.25 -15.72 -15.48
C ARG A 493 -18.06 -17.01 -15.35
N LEU A 494 -18.13 -17.60 -14.15
CA LEU A 494 -18.84 -18.87 -13.91
C LEU A 494 -20.37 -18.78 -14.08
N LYS A 495 -20.94 -17.58 -14.12
CA LYS A 495 -22.35 -17.36 -14.49
C LYS A 495 -22.63 -17.63 -15.97
N SER A 496 -21.62 -17.54 -16.84
CA SER A 496 -21.72 -17.94 -18.23
C SER A 496 -21.31 -19.41 -18.37
N ALA A 497 -22.28 -20.28 -18.65
CA ALA A 497 -22.07 -21.73 -18.78
C ALA A 497 -20.99 -22.13 -19.82
N ASN A 498 -20.69 -21.24 -20.78
CA ASN A 498 -19.65 -21.43 -21.80
C ASN A 498 -18.23 -21.02 -21.36
N CYS A 499 -18.05 -20.57 -20.11
CA CYS A 499 -16.80 -19.95 -19.63
C CYS A 499 -16.09 -20.69 -18.50
N ALA A 500 -16.67 -21.74 -17.89
CA ALA A 500 -16.03 -22.48 -16.80
C ALA A 500 -14.66 -23.05 -17.21
N ASN A 501 -14.61 -23.73 -18.35
CA ASN A 501 -13.39 -24.40 -18.87
C ASN A 501 -12.43 -23.42 -19.59
N LYS A 502 -12.45 -22.13 -19.22
CA LYS A 502 -11.67 -21.05 -19.84
C LYS A 502 -11.04 -20.10 -18.83
N VAL A 503 -11.12 -20.39 -17.53
CA VAL A 503 -10.54 -19.56 -16.48
C VAL A 503 -9.71 -20.44 -15.55
N TRP A 504 -8.45 -20.05 -15.35
CA TRP A 504 -7.51 -20.75 -14.48
C TRP A 504 -6.93 -19.78 -13.47
N VAL A 505 -6.80 -20.22 -12.22
CA VAL A 505 -6.24 -19.45 -11.10
C VAL A 505 -5.04 -20.20 -10.53
N LEU A 506 -3.88 -19.56 -10.50
CA LEU A 506 -2.69 -20.04 -9.79
C LEU A 506 -2.57 -19.26 -8.47
N GLN A 507 -2.96 -19.88 -7.36
CA GLN A 507 -2.96 -19.25 -6.03
C GLN A 507 -1.69 -19.63 -5.25
N GLY A 508 -0.78 -18.68 -5.06
CA GLY A 508 0.43 -18.85 -4.26
C GLY A 508 0.18 -18.68 -2.76
N VAL A 509 0.43 -19.71 -1.97
CA VAL A 509 0.33 -19.71 -0.50
C VAL A 509 1.60 -20.26 0.15
N ARG A 510 1.70 -20.17 1.48
CA ARG A 510 2.78 -20.86 2.24
C ARG A 510 2.40 -22.30 2.52
N ASP A 511 1.21 -22.46 3.06
CA ASP A 511 0.58 -23.69 3.53
C ASP A 511 -0.93 -23.54 3.29
N SER A 512 -1.56 -24.46 2.56
CA SER A 512 -2.99 -24.38 2.25
C SER A 512 -3.88 -24.55 3.49
N LEU A 513 -3.37 -25.21 4.54
CA LEU A 513 -4.12 -25.37 5.79
C LEU A 513 -4.20 -24.08 6.62
N LEU A 514 -3.40 -23.05 6.31
CA LEU A 514 -3.30 -21.83 7.10
C LEU A 514 -3.55 -20.54 6.29
N ASP A 515 -2.99 -20.45 5.09
CA ASP A 515 -2.92 -19.24 4.26
C ASP A 515 -3.82 -19.30 2.99
N GLU A 516 -4.60 -20.36 2.78
CA GLU A 516 -5.52 -20.45 1.63
C GLU A 516 -6.73 -19.52 1.80
N LEU A 517 -6.68 -18.38 1.11
CA LEU A 517 -7.76 -17.41 1.09
C LEU A 517 -8.91 -17.90 0.19
N TYR A 518 -10.14 -17.71 0.66
CA TYR A 518 -11.38 -17.99 -0.07
C TYR A 518 -11.57 -19.46 -0.50
N SER A 519 -11.02 -20.41 0.25
CA SER A 519 -11.24 -21.85 0.04
C SER A 519 -12.75 -22.20 0.15
N GLY A 520 -13.31 -22.83 -0.89
CA GLY A 520 -14.73 -23.17 -0.96
C GLY A 520 -15.66 -22.05 -1.46
N GLU A 521 -15.12 -20.91 -1.90
CA GLU A 521 -15.89 -19.75 -2.38
C GLU A 521 -15.78 -19.52 -3.90
N TRP A 522 -15.08 -20.39 -4.63
CA TRP A 522 -14.86 -20.20 -6.08
C TRP A 522 -15.94 -20.86 -6.94
N GLY A 523 -16.86 -21.62 -6.36
CA GLY A 523 -17.99 -22.25 -7.04
C GLY A 523 -17.85 -23.77 -7.23
N VAL A 524 -18.79 -24.39 -7.95
CA VAL A 524 -18.91 -25.87 -8.04
C VAL A 524 -17.69 -26.53 -8.72
N HIS A 525 -16.97 -25.78 -9.57
CA HIS A 525 -15.80 -26.25 -10.32
C HIS A 525 -14.48 -25.70 -9.73
N GLU A 526 -14.41 -25.45 -8.42
CA GLU A 526 -13.22 -24.87 -7.76
C GLU A 526 -11.94 -25.67 -8.05
N ASP A 527 -11.99 -27.02 -7.99
CA ASP A 527 -10.84 -27.89 -8.25
C ASP A 527 -10.37 -27.89 -9.72
N GLU A 528 -11.26 -27.56 -10.66
CA GLU A 528 -10.93 -27.44 -12.10
C GLU A 528 -10.36 -26.06 -12.45
N VAL A 529 -10.83 -25.01 -11.74
CA VAL A 529 -10.48 -23.61 -11.98
C VAL A 529 -9.24 -23.18 -11.19
N LYS A 530 -9.01 -23.69 -9.98
CA LYS A 530 -8.03 -23.15 -9.02
C LYS A 530 -6.95 -24.15 -8.63
N LYS A 531 -5.70 -23.89 -9.02
CA LYS A 531 -4.51 -24.60 -8.56
C LYS A 531 -3.85 -23.85 -7.40
N VAL A 532 -3.77 -24.48 -6.23
CA VAL A 532 -3.04 -23.94 -5.07
C VAL A 532 -1.57 -24.38 -5.13
N VAL A 533 -0.66 -23.41 -5.06
CA VAL A 533 0.80 -23.59 -5.13
C VAL A 533 1.40 -23.28 -3.76
N GLN A 534 2.01 -24.28 -3.12
CA GLN A 534 2.48 -24.19 -1.74
C GLN A 534 4.00 -24.03 -1.64
N SER A 535 4.44 -22.93 -1.04
CA SER A 535 5.86 -22.55 -0.97
C SER A 535 6.63 -23.07 0.26
N ARG A 536 5.96 -23.65 1.27
CA ARG A 536 6.61 -24.18 2.48
C ARG A 536 6.28 -25.63 2.80
N THR A 537 5.34 -26.22 2.09
CA THR A 537 4.83 -27.58 2.29
C THR A 537 4.86 -28.36 0.97
N GLY A 538 4.80 -29.69 1.03
CA GLY A 538 4.90 -30.55 -0.16
C GLY A 538 6.22 -30.35 -0.90
N VAL A 539 6.15 -30.06 -2.20
CA VAL A 539 7.32 -29.85 -3.08
C VAL A 539 8.01 -28.49 -2.83
N GLY A 540 7.35 -27.54 -2.14
CA GLY A 540 7.92 -26.24 -1.81
C GLY A 540 8.19 -25.36 -3.04
N ARG A 541 7.14 -24.99 -3.76
CA ARG A 541 7.20 -24.16 -4.98
C ARG A 541 6.48 -22.83 -4.81
N TYR A 542 6.93 -21.82 -5.54
CA TYR A 542 6.24 -20.55 -5.72
C TYR A 542 5.50 -20.50 -7.07
N VAL A 543 4.61 -19.53 -7.23
CA VAL A 543 3.79 -19.36 -8.44
C VAL A 543 4.62 -19.21 -9.72
N GLN A 544 5.80 -18.57 -9.65
CA GLN A 544 6.64 -18.43 -10.83
C GLN A 544 7.21 -19.77 -11.33
N GLU A 545 7.42 -20.76 -10.46
CA GLU A 545 7.84 -22.10 -10.89
C GLU A 545 6.67 -22.90 -11.49
N GLU A 546 5.44 -22.71 -10.96
CA GLU A 546 4.24 -23.32 -11.52
C GLU A 546 3.89 -22.73 -12.90
N VAL A 547 4.15 -21.44 -13.15
CA VAL A 547 4.00 -20.81 -14.48
C VAL A 547 4.87 -21.50 -15.54
N VAL A 548 6.10 -21.90 -15.19
CA VAL A 548 6.97 -22.67 -16.11
C VAL A 548 6.48 -24.12 -16.24
N ALA A 549 6.04 -24.73 -15.13
CA ALA A 549 5.47 -26.09 -15.17
C ALA A 549 4.21 -26.18 -16.04
N GLN A 550 3.39 -25.13 -16.08
CA GLN A 550 2.19 -25.00 -16.90
C GLN A 550 2.43 -24.14 -18.16
N LYS A 551 3.64 -24.20 -18.74
CA LYS A 551 4.01 -23.42 -19.93
C LYS A 551 3.05 -23.60 -21.11
N ASP A 552 2.54 -24.81 -21.33
CA ASP A 552 1.56 -25.11 -22.39
C ASP A 552 0.26 -24.33 -22.21
N LEU A 553 -0.25 -24.25 -20.97
CA LEU A 553 -1.43 -23.45 -20.64
C LEU A 553 -1.14 -21.96 -20.81
N CYS A 554 -0.01 -21.47 -20.28
CA CYS A 554 0.39 -20.08 -20.41
C CYS A 554 0.50 -19.65 -21.89
N TRP A 555 1.09 -20.51 -22.72
CA TRP A 555 1.26 -20.30 -24.15
C TRP A 555 -0.05 -20.37 -24.94
N PHE A 556 -0.92 -21.33 -24.61
CA PHE A 556 -2.27 -21.43 -25.16
C PHE A 556 -3.10 -20.17 -24.85
N VAL A 557 -3.10 -19.73 -23.58
CA VAL A 557 -3.85 -18.54 -23.15
C VAL A 557 -3.34 -17.30 -23.87
N ILE A 558 -2.04 -16.99 -23.84
CA ILE A 558 -1.54 -15.71 -24.38
C ILE A 558 -1.65 -15.59 -25.92
N ASN A 559 -1.75 -16.71 -26.65
CA ASN A 559 -1.89 -16.72 -28.11
C ASN A 559 -3.33 -16.85 -28.61
N ALA A 560 -4.31 -17.06 -27.72
CA ALA A 560 -5.72 -16.98 -28.09
C ALA A 560 -6.14 -15.54 -28.42
N LEU A 561 -7.10 -15.37 -29.34
CA LEU A 561 -7.56 -14.07 -29.83
C LEU A 561 -7.96 -13.09 -28.71
N ASP A 562 -8.73 -13.58 -27.74
CA ASP A 562 -9.15 -12.85 -26.53
C ASP A 562 -8.46 -13.36 -25.25
N GLY A 563 -7.29 -13.99 -25.43
CA GLY A 563 -6.48 -14.55 -24.37
C GLY A 563 -5.85 -13.49 -23.47
N ARG A 564 -5.94 -13.66 -22.14
CA ARG A 564 -5.43 -12.70 -21.16
C ARG A 564 -4.76 -13.37 -19.96
N ILE A 565 -3.62 -12.81 -19.55
CA ILE A 565 -2.88 -13.22 -18.34
C ILE A 565 -2.85 -12.04 -17.38
N PHE A 566 -3.27 -12.30 -16.14
CA PHE A 566 -3.30 -11.32 -15.06
C PHE A 566 -2.40 -11.75 -13.90
N VAL A 567 -1.61 -10.82 -13.35
CA VAL A 567 -0.70 -11.06 -12.23
C VAL A 567 -0.97 -10.07 -11.11
N CYS A 568 -1.21 -10.57 -9.89
CA CYS A 568 -1.51 -9.74 -8.72
C CYS A 568 -0.76 -10.17 -7.45
N GLY A 569 -0.21 -9.21 -6.71
CA GLY A 569 0.52 -9.43 -5.46
C GLY A 569 1.77 -8.56 -5.32
N SER A 570 2.77 -9.06 -4.59
CA SER A 570 3.99 -8.26 -4.33
C SER A 570 4.82 -8.05 -5.61
N SER A 571 5.22 -6.81 -5.90
CA SER A 571 6.11 -6.53 -7.05
C SER A 571 7.45 -7.23 -6.89
N LYS A 572 8.08 -7.04 -5.72
CA LYS A 572 9.40 -7.57 -5.42
C LYS A 572 9.34 -9.08 -5.19
N GLY A 573 10.21 -9.83 -5.84
CA GLY A 573 10.28 -11.28 -5.78
C GLY A 573 9.18 -11.99 -6.58
N MET A 574 7.90 -11.74 -6.31
CA MET A 574 6.81 -12.44 -7.00
C MET A 574 6.58 -11.89 -8.41
N GLY A 575 6.28 -10.59 -8.56
CA GLY A 575 6.06 -9.97 -9.87
C GLY A 575 7.27 -10.12 -10.80
N GLU A 576 8.46 -9.75 -10.31
CA GLU A 576 9.75 -9.93 -11.00
C GLU A 576 10.01 -11.40 -11.41
N GLY A 577 9.67 -12.35 -10.53
CA GLY A 577 9.82 -13.78 -10.75
C GLY A 577 8.87 -14.31 -11.81
N VAL A 578 7.59 -13.92 -11.77
CA VAL A 578 6.58 -14.31 -12.77
C VAL A 578 6.90 -13.70 -14.13
N GLU A 579 7.31 -12.43 -14.22
CA GLU A 579 7.73 -11.82 -15.50
C GLU A 579 8.93 -12.57 -16.11
N SER A 580 9.91 -12.94 -15.28
CA SER A 580 11.06 -13.77 -15.69
C SER A 580 10.63 -15.17 -16.18
N SER A 581 9.69 -15.82 -15.49
CA SER A 581 9.12 -17.12 -15.88
C SER A 581 8.33 -17.06 -17.17
N LEU A 582 7.56 -15.98 -17.39
CA LEU A 582 6.83 -15.77 -18.64
C LEU A 582 7.80 -15.62 -19.82
N VAL A 583 8.91 -14.88 -19.64
CA VAL A 583 10.00 -14.82 -20.64
C VAL A 583 10.58 -16.22 -20.92
N GLN A 584 10.79 -17.06 -19.89
CA GLN A 584 11.20 -18.45 -20.10
C GLN A 584 10.16 -19.26 -20.91
N VAL A 585 8.86 -19.12 -20.60
CA VAL A 585 7.77 -19.77 -21.37
C VAL A 585 7.81 -19.34 -22.85
N GLY A 586 8.03 -18.06 -23.13
CA GLY A 586 8.14 -17.57 -24.51
C GLY A 586 9.36 -18.09 -25.26
N MET A 587 10.50 -18.23 -24.57
CA MET A 587 11.70 -18.88 -25.14
C MET A 587 11.44 -20.36 -25.47
N GLU A 588 10.88 -21.13 -24.53
CA GLU A 588 10.66 -22.58 -24.69
C GLU A 588 9.54 -22.92 -25.68
N MET A 589 8.41 -22.20 -25.64
CA MET A 589 7.22 -22.52 -26.43
C MET A 589 7.15 -21.76 -27.76
N GLY A 590 7.78 -20.59 -27.84
CA GLY A 590 7.91 -19.79 -29.06
C GLY A 590 9.19 -20.05 -29.86
N ASN A 591 10.13 -20.84 -29.31
CA ASN A 591 11.49 -20.99 -29.85
C ASN A 591 12.19 -19.63 -30.09
N MET A 592 11.98 -18.70 -29.15
CA MET A 592 12.48 -17.33 -29.20
C MET A 592 13.80 -17.19 -28.42
N SER A 593 14.68 -16.28 -28.86
CA SER A 593 15.75 -15.81 -27.97
C SER A 593 15.18 -15.02 -26.79
N ARG A 594 16.01 -14.81 -25.75
CA ARG A 594 15.59 -14.08 -24.54
C ARG A 594 15.09 -12.66 -24.86
N ALA A 595 15.78 -11.95 -25.76
CA ALA A 595 15.42 -10.60 -26.17
C ALA A 595 14.11 -10.55 -26.98
N GLU A 596 13.89 -11.51 -27.87
CA GLU A 596 12.64 -11.63 -28.64
C GLU A 596 11.46 -11.98 -27.71
N SER A 597 11.69 -12.80 -26.69
CA SER A 597 10.64 -13.11 -25.70
C SER A 597 10.34 -11.93 -24.77
N GLU A 598 11.35 -11.18 -24.32
CA GLU A 598 11.16 -9.92 -23.58
C GLU A 598 10.33 -8.92 -24.42
N GLU A 599 10.63 -8.76 -25.70
CA GLU A 599 9.86 -7.92 -26.63
C GLU A 599 8.44 -8.44 -26.86
N PHE A 600 8.24 -9.76 -27.01
CA PHE A 600 6.91 -10.37 -27.11
C PHE A 600 6.04 -10.02 -25.90
N TRP A 601 6.55 -10.17 -24.67
CA TRP A 601 5.79 -9.83 -23.46
C TRP A 601 5.58 -8.32 -23.30
N ARG A 602 6.52 -7.49 -23.75
CA ARG A 602 6.35 -6.02 -23.84
C ARG A 602 5.16 -5.67 -24.73
N LEU A 603 5.09 -6.23 -25.94
CA LEU A 603 3.99 -6.04 -26.88
C LEU A 603 2.64 -6.57 -26.33
N LYS A 604 2.65 -7.73 -25.66
CA LYS A 604 1.44 -8.27 -24.98
C LYS A 604 0.94 -7.37 -23.85
N LYS A 605 1.85 -6.66 -23.16
CA LYS A 605 1.54 -5.67 -22.12
C LYS A 605 0.92 -4.41 -22.72
N GLU A 606 1.47 -3.92 -23.83
CA GLU A 606 0.93 -2.77 -24.58
C GLU A 606 -0.46 -3.06 -25.16
N ALA A 607 -0.67 -4.27 -25.69
CA ALA A 607 -1.96 -4.74 -26.19
C ALA A 607 -3.01 -5.01 -25.09
N GLY A 608 -2.63 -4.94 -23.80
CA GLY A 608 -3.52 -5.27 -22.68
C GLY A 608 -3.92 -6.75 -22.58
N GLN A 609 -3.12 -7.64 -23.18
CA GLN A 609 -3.27 -9.10 -23.05
C GLN A 609 -2.50 -9.63 -21.81
N TYR A 610 -1.38 -9.01 -21.46
CA TYR A 610 -0.66 -9.25 -20.21
C TYR A 610 -0.82 -8.05 -19.27
N ILE A 611 -1.36 -8.27 -18.08
CA ILE A 611 -1.66 -7.22 -17.11
C ILE A 611 -1.09 -7.62 -15.74
N ALA A 612 -0.24 -6.76 -15.17
CA ALA A 612 0.31 -6.95 -13.83
C ALA A 612 -0.08 -5.77 -12.92
N GLU A 613 -0.87 -6.03 -11.88
CA GLU A 613 -1.15 -5.12 -10.77
C GLU A 613 -0.35 -5.60 -9.56
N THR A 614 0.85 -5.04 -9.36
CA THR A 614 1.72 -5.44 -8.24
C THR A 614 2.09 -4.27 -7.35
N TRP A 615 2.39 -4.55 -6.07
CA TRP A 615 2.57 -3.55 -5.00
C TRP A 615 3.61 -3.90 -3.93
#